data_AF-A0A2S8S9D6-F1
#
_entry.id   AF-A0A2S8S9D6-F1
#
_cell.length_a   1.000
_cell.length_b   1.000
_cell.length_c   1.000
_cell.angle_alpha   90.00
_cell.angle_beta   90.00
_cell.angle_gamma   90.00
#
_symmetry.space_group_name_H-M   'P 1'
#
loop_
_entity.id
_entity.type
_entity.pdbx_description
1 polymer ?
#
loop_
_entity_poly.entity_id
_entity_poly.type
_entity_poly.pdbx_seq_one_letter_code
_entity_poly.pdbx_strand_id
1 'polypeptide(L)'
;MRNDIQSILTAAPLLAMLATGAGAAPLTPEEGAAELKRLAEEAREKAAAQNYEAFRATVPVVDGTGKFYVNGDTPIRNEKLLREFWEQNVRSAPPAPGGDDVPEFAVITVGGLDQIWNAATRHALSYCVSTGFGSRHTTVVSEMEAATAAWEAVADLDFIHVPAEDGQCDAQNPRVLFDVRPVNAGGQFLAAAFFPNDPRADRSLVIDPSSFQLDPNGKLTLRGILRHELGHTIGGRHEHTRPEAGTCFEDANWRGVTDYDAFSVMHYPQCNGLGDWSLALTARDMSGVACLYGAAPGFQIDTALCQPAGGGTPGVQNLGPFDVAAVELMQIGAFDVAPGSRFRVVMRGEGDAPGDPDLYVKLDGLPSFADYDCRPYNTGAEEECDFDVPQGRSQALVGVHGYSAGRFSLTVTATGP
;
A
#
# COMPACT_ATOMS: atom_id res chain seq x y z
N MET A 1 23.91 5.56 -4.52
CA MET A 1 24.24 6.20 -5.82
C MET A 1 24.28 7.71 -5.60
N ARG A 2 25.47 8.32 -5.55
CA ARG A 2 25.61 9.79 -5.58
C ARG A 2 25.90 10.17 -7.03
N ASN A 3 25.30 11.26 -7.49
CA ASN A 3 25.10 11.64 -8.89
C ASN A 3 24.00 10.81 -9.56
N ASP A 4 22.95 11.49 -10.03
CA ASP A 4 22.49 11.43 -11.44
C ASP A 4 21.12 12.08 -11.71
N ILE A 5 20.45 12.68 -10.71
CA ILE A 5 19.26 13.54 -10.95
C ILE A 5 19.57 14.69 -11.94
N GLN A 6 20.79 15.23 -11.93
CA GLN A 6 21.23 16.21 -12.95
C GLN A 6 21.83 15.60 -14.23
N SER A 7 22.28 14.34 -14.21
CA SER A 7 22.84 13.67 -15.39
C SER A 7 21.75 13.11 -16.30
N ILE A 8 20.65 12.59 -15.74
CA ILE A 8 19.56 11.92 -16.47
C ILE A 8 18.74 12.91 -17.33
N LEU A 9 18.81 14.22 -17.04
CA LEU A 9 18.35 15.28 -17.95
C LEU A 9 19.06 15.28 -19.32
N THR A 10 20.17 14.54 -19.47
CA THR A 10 20.84 14.30 -20.76
C THR A 10 20.65 12.86 -21.31
N ALA A 11 19.81 12.03 -20.67
CA ALA A 11 19.50 10.66 -21.09
C ALA A 11 18.24 10.53 -21.96
N ALA A 12 17.34 11.51 -21.94
CA ALA A 12 16.19 11.60 -22.87
C ALA A 12 16.54 11.48 -24.38
N PRO A 13 17.74 11.87 -24.88
CA PRO A 13 18.15 11.62 -26.27
C PRO A 13 18.74 10.22 -26.50
N LEU A 14 19.02 9.42 -25.47
CA LEU A 14 19.74 8.15 -25.64
C LEU A 14 18.89 7.06 -26.30
N LEU A 15 17.57 7.11 -26.14
CA LEU A 15 16.64 6.28 -26.91
C LEU A 15 16.57 6.67 -28.40
N ALA A 16 17.13 7.82 -28.79
CA ALA A 16 17.33 8.22 -30.18
C ALA A 16 18.74 7.86 -30.71
N MET A 17 19.59 7.20 -29.91
CA MET A 17 20.97 6.83 -30.29
C MET A 17 21.36 5.38 -29.95
N LEU A 18 20.47 4.43 -30.28
CA LEU A 18 20.88 3.05 -30.64
C LEU A 18 20.92 2.83 -32.16
N ALA A 19 21.16 3.90 -32.92
CA ALA A 19 21.39 3.88 -34.36
C ALA A 19 22.90 3.88 -34.73
N THR A 20 23.77 3.25 -33.92
CA THR A 20 25.18 3.00 -34.28
C THR A 20 25.32 1.73 -35.11
N GLY A 21 24.55 1.68 -36.21
CA GLY A 21 24.49 0.56 -37.15
C GLY A 21 23.55 0.93 -38.29
N ALA A 22 24.10 1.22 -39.46
CA ALA A 22 23.30 1.58 -40.63
C ALA A 22 22.47 0.38 -41.10
N GLY A 23 21.18 0.35 -40.74
CA GLY A 23 20.23 -0.67 -41.23
C GLY A 23 19.23 -1.22 -40.20
N ALA A 24 19.34 -0.89 -38.91
CA ALA A 24 18.30 -1.27 -37.94
C ALA A 24 17.02 -0.46 -38.20
N ALA A 25 15.90 -1.15 -38.41
CA ALA A 25 14.58 -0.54 -38.43
C ALA A 25 14.20 -0.08 -37.00
N PRO A 26 13.36 0.95 -36.83
CA PRO A 26 12.76 1.24 -35.53
C PRO A 26 11.98 0.03 -35.04
N LEU A 27 12.15 -0.34 -33.77
CA LEU A 27 11.35 -1.39 -33.14
C LEU A 27 9.87 -1.03 -33.22
N THR A 28 9.02 -2.00 -33.53
CA THR A 28 7.57 -1.90 -33.29
C THR A 28 7.29 -1.78 -31.77
N PRO A 29 6.12 -1.29 -31.35
CA PRO A 29 5.76 -1.24 -29.93
C PRO A 29 5.84 -2.60 -29.23
N GLU A 30 5.52 -3.69 -29.93
CA GLU A 30 5.60 -5.07 -29.44
C GLU A 30 7.05 -5.52 -29.24
N GLU A 31 7.92 -5.28 -30.22
CA GLU A 31 9.36 -5.56 -30.09
C GLU A 31 10.03 -4.69 -29.00
N GLY A 32 9.58 -3.43 -28.84
CA GLY A 32 10.02 -2.53 -27.77
C GLY A 32 9.63 -3.04 -26.38
N ALA A 33 8.39 -3.50 -26.20
CA ALA A 33 7.93 -4.09 -24.95
C ALA A 33 8.69 -5.39 -24.61
N ALA A 34 8.96 -6.24 -25.62
CA ALA A 34 9.74 -7.45 -25.44
C ALA A 34 11.20 -7.17 -25.03
N GLU A 35 11.84 -6.15 -25.62
CA GLU A 35 13.20 -5.73 -25.28
C GLU A 35 13.30 -5.10 -23.89
N LEU A 36 12.31 -4.27 -23.50
CA LEU A 36 12.21 -3.75 -22.13
C LEU A 36 12.10 -4.88 -21.10
N LYS A 37 11.19 -5.83 -21.33
CA LYS A 37 11.03 -7.04 -20.49
C LYS A 37 12.34 -7.84 -20.35
N ARG A 38 13.12 -7.97 -21.42
CA ARG A 38 14.46 -8.61 -21.39
C ARG A 38 15.44 -7.83 -20.51
N LEU A 39 15.51 -6.50 -20.66
CA LEU A 39 16.40 -5.64 -19.88
C LEU A 39 16.05 -5.63 -18.38
N ALA A 40 14.75 -5.65 -18.04
CA ALA A 40 14.28 -5.74 -16.67
C ALA A 40 14.65 -7.09 -16.02
N GLU A 41 14.51 -8.19 -16.75
CA GLU A 41 14.92 -9.52 -16.31
C GLU A 41 16.44 -9.59 -16.04
N GLU A 42 17.28 -9.08 -16.95
CA GLU A 42 18.73 -9.00 -16.76
C GLU A 42 19.13 -8.11 -15.56
N ALA A 43 18.39 -7.01 -15.33
CA ALA A 43 18.59 -6.17 -14.16
C ALA A 43 18.22 -6.90 -12.85
N ARG A 44 17.14 -7.70 -12.87
CA ARG A 44 16.68 -8.52 -11.73
C ARG A 44 17.68 -9.62 -11.39
N GLU A 45 18.13 -10.40 -12.36
CA GLU A 45 19.14 -11.45 -12.14
C GLU A 45 20.42 -10.86 -11.52
N LYS A 46 20.87 -9.70 -12.02
CA LYS A 46 22.02 -8.95 -11.49
C LYS A 46 21.80 -8.40 -10.08
N ALA A 47 20.56 -8.06 -9.70
CA ALA A 47 20.22 -7.65 -8.34
C ALA A 47 20.23 -8.86 -7.39
N ALA A 48 19.64 -9.98 -7.81
CA ALA A 48 19.55 -11.22 -7.05
C ALA A 48 20.92 -11.86 -6.74
N ALA A 49 21.90 -11.67 -7.61
CA ALA A 49 23.28 -12.11 -7.42
C ALA A 49 24.06 -11.31 -6.34
N GLN A 50 23.53 -10.19 -5.85
CA GLN A 50 24.17 -9.38 -4.81
C GLN A 50 23.90 -9.96 -3.42
N ASN A 51 24.92 -10.01 -2.56
CA ASN A 51 24.71 -10.34 -1.16
C ASN A 51 24.01 -9.20 -0.40
N TYR A 52 23.48 -9.51 0.78
CA TYR A 52 22.76 -8.54 1.60
C TYR A 52 23.61 -7.32 1.92
N GLU A 53 24.90 -7.48 2.19
CA GLU A 53 25.79 -6.40 2.59
C GLU A 53 26.02 -5.40 1.43
N ALA A 54 26.09 -5.88 0.19
CA ALA A 54 26.15 -5.04 -1.00
C ALA A 54 24.82 -4.32 -1.26
N PHE A 55 23.68 -5.03 -1.15
CA PHE A 55 22.34 -4.42 -1.24
C PHE A 55 22.13 -3.35 -0.17
N ARG A 56 22.38 -3.68 1.11
CA ARG A 56 22.27 -2.77 2.24
C ARG A 56 23.10 -1.50 2.05
N ALA A 57 24.27 -1.59 1.41
CA ALA A 57 25.13 -0.44 1.13
C ALA A 57 24.60 0.49 0.03
N THR A 58 23.65 0.05 -0.81
CA THR A 58 22.96 0.94 -1.76
C THR A 58 21.72 1.61 -1.15
N VAL A 59 21.10 0.96 -0.16
CA VAL A 59 19.86 1.41 0.49
C VAL A 59 20.12 2.61 1.43
N PRO A 60 19.53 3.79 1.15
CA PRO A 60 19.63 4.95 2.01
C PRO A 60 18.94 4.79 3.38
N VAL A 61 19.43 5.56 4.36
CA VAL A 61 18.80 5.80 5.67
C VAL A 61 18.62 7.30 5.80
N VAL A 62 17.42 7.75 6.15
CA VAL A 62 17.13 9.19 6.29
C VAL A 62 17.17 9.58 7.77
N ASP A 63 18.06 10.51 8.10
CA ASP A 63 18.22 11.04 9.45
C ASP A 63 16.89 11.63 9.97
N GLY A 64 16.56 11.32 11.22
CA GLY A 64 15.28 11.71 11.84
C GLY A 64 14.08 10.82 11.48
N THR A 65 14.24 9.81 10.61
CA THR A 65 13.24 8.76 10.40
C THR A 65 13.64 7.44 11.09
N GLY A 66 14.93 7.12 11.09
CA GLY A 66 15.43 5.80 11.51
C GLY A 66 15.12 4.66 10.54
N LYS A 67 14.51 4.97 9.40
CA LYS A 67 14.06 4.00 8.39
C LYS A 67 15.02 3.89 7.20
N PHE A 68 14.98 2.75 6.56
CA PHE A 68 15.59 2.47 5.27
C PHE A 68 14.61 2.85 4.15
N TYR A 69 15.10 3.27 3.00
CA TYR A 69 14.23 3.63 1.87
C TYR A 69 14.61 2.80 0.63
N VAL A 70 13.69 2.00 0.13
CA VAL A 70 13.85 1.15 -1.06
C VAL A 70 13.00 1.72 -2.21
N ASN A 71 13.34 1.35 -3.44
CA ASN A 71 12.64 1.69 -4.70
C ASN A 71 12.45 3.19 -5.04
N GLY A 72 12.83 4.08 -4.13
CA GLY A 72 12.76 5.54 -4.26
C GLY A 72 12.37 6.14 -2.91
N ASP A 73 11.19 5.76 -2.43
CA ASP A 73 10.45 6.37 -1.32
C ASP A 73 9.89 5.35 -0.31
N THR A 74 9.90 4.04 -0.61
CA THR A 74 9.20 3.03 0.20
C THR A 74 9.95 2.79 1.53
N PRO A 75 9.34 3.10 2.69
CA PRO A 75 10.05 3.04 3.96
C PRO A 75 10.04 1.63 4.57
N ILE A 76 11.23 1.06 4.79
CA ILE A 76 11.42 -0.18 5.55
C ILE A 76 11.92 0.16 6.95
N ARG A 77 11.16 -0.24 7.97
CA ARG A 77 11.25 0.33 9.33
C ARG A 77 12.52 -0.05 10.11
N ASN A 78 13.14 -1.20 9.81
CA ASN A 78 14.32 -1.68 10.53
C ASN A 78 15.14 -2.70 9.69
N GLU A 79 16.36 -2.97 10.16
CA GLU A 79 17.36 -3.82 9.46
C GLU A 79 16.88 -5.28 9.30
N LYS A 80 16.00 -5.76 10.19
CA LYS A 80 15.39 -7.10 10.05
C LYS A 80 14.41 -7.12 8.88
N LEU A 81 13.50 -6.16 8.80
CA LEU A 81 12.54 -6.03 7.69
C LEU A 81 13.26 -5.73 6.37
N LEU A 82 14.40 -5.03 6.39
CA LEU A 82 15.19 -4.80 5.18
C LEU A 82 15.87 -6.08 4.68
N ARG A 83 16.34 -6.94 5.59
CA ARG A 83 16.83 -8.28 5.24
C ARG A 83 15.73 -9.17 4.71
N GLU A 84 14.55 -9.14 5.32
CA GLU A 84 13.37 -9.87 4.87
C GLU A 84 12.94 -9.43 3.46
N PHE A 85 12.86 -8.11 3.21
CA PHE A 85 12.62 -7.54 1.88
C PHE A 85 13.68 -8.00 0.85
N TRP A 86 14.97 -7.98 1.20
CA TRP A 86 16.02 -8.47 0.31
C TRP A 86 15.88 -9.97 0.02
N GLU A 87 15.56 -10.79 1.02
CA GLU A 87 15.39 -12.25 0.85
C GLU A 87 14.16 -12.58 -0.01
N GLN A 88 13.06 -11.85 0.16
CA GLN A 88 11.77 -12.11 -0.50
C GLN A 88 11.63 -11.49 -1.89
N ASN A 89 12.23 -10.32 -2.15
CA ASN A 89 11.98 -9.52 -3.36
C ASN A 89 13.21 -9.31 -4.25
N VAL A 90 14.43 -9.42 -3.70
CA VAL A 90 15.68 -9.21 -4.45
C VAL A 90 16.37 -10.54 -4.73
N ARG A 91 16.77 -11.27 -3.67
CA ARG A 91 17.57 -12.50 -3.74
C ARG A 91 16.83 -13.68 -4.36
N SER A 92 15.56 -13.84 -4.01
CA SER A 92 14.66 -14.87 -4.55
C SER A 92 14.41 -14.70 -6.05
N ALA A 93 14.65 -13.51 -6.61
CA ALA A 93 14.35 -13.14 -7.98
C ALA A 93 12.93 -13.60 -8.39
N PRO A 94 11.88 -13.19 -7.65
CA PRO A 94 10.55 -13.71 -7.91
C PRO A 94 10.19 -13.41 -9.37
N PRO A 95 9.63 -14.38 -10.12
CA PRO A 95 9.32 -14.16 -11.52
C PRO A 95 8.43 -12.93 -11.64
N ALA A 96 8.80 -12.00 -12.51
CA ALA A 96 7.91 -10.91 -12.92
C ALA A 96 6.60 -11.58 -13.36
N PRO A 97 5.45 -11.23 -12.74
CA PRO A 97 4.20 -11.94 -12.99
C PRO A 97 3.94 -12.13 -14.49
N GLY A 98 3.60 -13.36 -14.88
CA GLY A 98 3.54 -13.76 -16.28
C GLY A 98 2.15 -14.26 -16.63
N GLY A 99 1.44 -13.52 -17.48
CA GLY A 99 0.15 -13.89 -18.04
C GLY A 99 -0.42 -12.74 -18.86
N ASP A 100 -1.33 -13.06 -19.78
CA ASP A 100 -2.10 -12.07 -20.56
C ASP A 100 -3.42 -11.67 -19.85
N ASP A 101 -3.59 -12.06 -18.59
CA ASP A 101 -4.79 -11.85 -17.74
C ASP A 101 -4.38 -11.56 -16.28
N VAL A 102 -4.13 -10.30 -15.90
CA VAL A 102 -4.00 -9.86 -14.49
C VAL A 102 -4.50 -8.42 -14.35
N PRO A 103 -5.57 -8.13 -13.57
CA PRO A 103 -5.98 -6.76 -13.28
C PRO A 103 -5.00 -6.03 -12.36
N GLU A 104 -5.04 -4.70 -12.45
CA GLU A 104 -3.97 -3.73 -12.20
C GLU A 104 -4.52 -2.51 -11.40
N PHE A 105 -3.92 -1.30 -11.34
CA PHE A 105 -4.01 -0.34 -10.21
C PHE A 105 -3.91 -1.00 -8.82
N ALA A 106 -2.73 -0.94 -8.21
CA ALA A 106 -2.33 -1.88 -7.18
C ALA A 106 -2.68 -1.38 -5.78
N VAL A 107 -3.28 -2.24 -4.95
CA VAL A 107 -3.38 -2.05 -3.49
C VAL A 107 -2.39 -2.98 -2.80
N ILE A 108 -1.72 -2.52 -1.75
CA ILE A 108 -0.78 -3.34 -0.97
C ILE A 108 -1.56 -4.48 -0.28
N THR A 109 -1.00 -5.69 -0.34
CA THR A 109 -1.57 -6.85 0.36
C THR A 109 -0.58 -7.43 1.37
N VAL A 110 -1.09 -7.81 2.54
CA VAL A 110 -0.35 -8.59 3.55
C VAL A 110 -1.15 -9.85 3.82
N GLY A 111 -0.56 -11.03 3.61
CA GLY A 111 -1.29 -12.29 3.66
C GLY A 111 -2.43 -12.40 2.62
N GLY A 112 -2.37 -11.62 1.54
CA GLY A 112 -3.44 -11.54 0.54
C GLY A 112 -4.66 -10.69 0.94
N LEU A 113 -4.63 -10.02 2.09
CA LEU A 113 -5.63 -9.02 2.50
C LEU A 113 -5.20 -7.61 2.08
N ASP A 114 -6.13 -6.79 1.58
CA ASP A 114 -5.87 -5.40 1.24
C ASP A 114 -5.58 -4.58 2.50
N GLN A 115 -4.50 -3.78 2.52
CA GLN A 115 -4.26 -2.86 3.63
C GLN A 115 -4.85 -1.49 3.29
N ILE A 116 -6.15 -1.36 3.53
CA ILE A 116 -6.93 -0.13 3.36
C ILE A 116 -7.56 0.31 4.69
N TRP A 117 -8.01 1.56 4.78
CA TRP A 117 -8.73 2.02 5.97
C TRP A 117 -10.15 1.47 6.01
N ASN A 118 -10.46 0.69 7.05
CA ASN A 118 -11.81 0.20 7.29
C ASN A 118 -12.83 1.35 7.43
N ALA A 119 -14.12 1.02 7.32
CA ALA A 119 -15.23 1.97 7.42
C ALA A 119 -15.29 2.76 8.76
N ALA A 120 -14.56 2.34 9.81
CA ALA A 120 -14.47 3.08 11.07
C ALA A 120 -13.37 4.17 11.05
N THR A 121 -12.37 4.04 10.18
CA THR A 121 -11.20 4.92 10.12
C THR A 121 -11.21 5.84 8.90
N ARG A 122 -11.83 5.42 7.79
CA ARG A 122 -11.80 6.16 6.51
C ARG A 122 -12.42 7.55 6.53
N HIS A 123 -13.32 7.83 7.48
CA HIS A 123 -13.90 9.15 7.76
C HIS A 123 -13.22 9.90 8.92
N ALA A 124 -11.98 9.52 9.26
CA ALA A 124 -11.23 10.05 10.39
C ALA A 124 -9.71 10.04 10.14
N LEU A 125 -9.28 10.28 8.89
CA LEU A 125 -7.88 10.27 8.46
C LEU A 125 -7.16 11.56 8.93
N SER A 126 -7.08 11.71 10.25
CA SER A 126 -6.57 12.90 10.92
C SER A 126 -5.07 13.07 10.75
N TYR A 127 -4.64 14.27 10.41
CA TYR A 127 -3.22 14.60 10.24
C TYR A 127 -2.88 15.97 10.81
N CYS A 128 -1.60 16.20 11.04
CA CYS A 128 -1.03 17.51 11.38
C CYS A 128 0.03 17.89 10.35
N VAL A 129 0.41 19.18 10.31
CA VAL A 129 1.50 19.68 9.46
C VAL A 129 2.53 20.39 10.34
N SER A 130 3.74 19.85 10.39
CA SER A 130 4.77 20.29 11.33
C SER A 130 5.18 21.75 11.13
N THR A 131 5.14 22.54 12.20
CA THR A 131 5.73 23.89 12.23
C THR A 131 7.23 23.90 11.91
N GLY A 132 7.90 22.74 11.91
CA GLY A 132 9.28 22.56 11.44
C GLY A 132 9.52 22.98 9.98
N PHE A 133 8.47 23.08 9.14
CA PHE A 133 8.57 23.68 7.80
C PHE A 133 8.87 25.19 7.82
N GLY A 134 8.78 25.85 8.99
CA GLY A 134 9.07 27.27 9.15
C GLY A 134 8.17 28.15 8.28
N SER A 135 8.75 29.06 7.50
CA SER A 135 7.99 29.93 6.59
C SER A 135 7.24 29.20 5.48
N ARG A 136 7.49 27.90 5.27
CA ARG A 136 6.76 27.07 4.30
C ARG A 136 5.54 26.35 4.88
N HIS A 137 5.31 26.42 6.20
CA HIS A 137 4.22 25.70 6.87
C HIS A 137 2.85 25.94 6.21
N THR A 138 2.45 27.20 6.02
CA THR A 138 1.17 27.55 5.36
C THR A 138 1.07 27.01 3.94
N THR A 139 2.18 26.97 3.20
CA THR A 139 2.20 26.37 1.85
C THR A 139 1.97 24.86 1.93
N VAL A 140 2.67 24.15 2.82
CA VAL A 140 2.49 22.69 2.99
C VAL A 140 1.06 22.36 3.43
N VAL A 141 0.46 23.14 4.35
CA VAL A 141 -0.97 23.01 4.70
C VAL A 141 -1.85 23.13 3.45
N SER A 142 -1.72 24.23 2.69
CA SER A 142 -2.57 24.46 1.51
C SER A 142 -2.39 23.44 0.38
N GLU A 143 -1.19 22.87 0.20
CA GLU A 143 -0.95 21.85 -0.81
C GLU A 143 -1.33 20.44 -0.33
N MET A 144 -1.30 20.17 0.98
CA MET A 144 -1.91 18.98 1.58
C MET A 144 -3.43 19.00 1.41
N GLU A 145 -4.10 20.07 1.83
CA GLU A 145 -5.56 20.25 1.69
C GLU A 145 -6.01 20.09 0.22
N ALA A 146 -5.25 20.66 -0.72
CA ALA A 146 -5.56 20.53 -2.15
C ALA A 146 -5.20 19.16 -2.77
N ALA A 147 -4.40 18.34 -2.08
CA ALA A 147 -4.05 17.00 -2.50
C ALA A 147 -5.01 15.95 -1.89
N THR A 148 -5.43 16.10 -0.63
CA THR A 148 -6.47 15.26 -0.01
C THR A 148 -7.81 15.46 -0.71
N ALA A 149 -8.19 16.72 -0.98
CA ALA A 149 -9.43 17.04 -1.68
C ALA A 149 -9.54 16.41 -3.09
N ALA A 150 -8.42 16.04 -3.72
CA ALA A 150 -8.43 15.33 -4.99
C ALA A 150 -8.86 13.86 -4.85
N TRP A 151 -8.52 13.22 -3.73
CA TRP A 151 -8.93 11.85 -3.39
C TRP A 151 -10.36 11.82 -2.82
N GLU A 152 -10.71 12.78 -1.95
CA GLU A 152 -12.05 12.93 -1.35
C GLU A 152 -13.13 13.32 -2.37
N ALA A 153 -12.74 13.95 -3.50
CA ALA A 153 -13.66 14.26 -4.60
C ALA A 153 -14.15 13.02 -5.36
N VAL A 154 -13.53 11.85 -5.16
CA VAL A 154 -13.84 10.62 -5.90
C VAL A 154 -14.15 9.42 -5.01
N ALA A 155 -13.52 9.31 -3.83
CA ALA A 155 -13.74 8.23 -2.88
C ALA A 155 -14.36 8.68 -1.54
N ASP A 156 -15.05 7.76 -0.87
CA ASP A 156 -15.66 7.93 0.46
C ASP A 156 -14.61 7.96 1.58
N LEU A 157 -13.86 9.07 1.62
CA LEU A 157 -12.74 9.37 2.53
C LEU A 157 -12.94 10.74 3.19
N ASP A 158 -12.39 10.95 4.39
CA ASP A 158 -12.30 12.26 5.07
C ASP A 158 -10.92 12.42 5.74
N PHE A 159 -10.12 13.35 5.22
CA PHE A 159 -8.81 13.74 5.70
C PHE A 159 -8.88 15.01 6.53
N ILE A 160 -8.66 14.88 7.83
CA ILE A 160 -8.93 15.95 8.78
C ILE A 160 -7.61 16.59 9.23
N HIS A 161 -7.29 17.78 8.72
CA HIS A 161 -6.19 18.57 9.30
C HIS A 161 -6.55 18.98 10.74
N VAL A 162 -5.63 18.79 11.68
CA VAL A 162 -5.76 19.17 13.09
C VAL A 162 -4.71 20.24 13.44
N PRO A 163 -4.94 21.53 13.10
CA PRO A 163 -3.98 22.62 13.34
C PRO A 163 -3.50 22.76 14.80
N ALA A 164 -4.29 22.30 15.76
CA ALA A 164 -3.92 22.30 17.19
C ALA A 164 -2.70 21.40 17.50
N GLU A 165 -2.42 20.42 16.64
CA GLU A 165 -1.34 19.44 16.81
C GLU A 165 -0.09 19.78 15.96
N ASP A 166 -0.14 20.79 15.09
CA ASP A 166 0.96 21.21 14.20
C ASP A 166 2.27 21.54 14.96
N GLY A 167 2.16 22.05 16.19
CA GLY A 167 3.29 22.36 17.08
C GLY A 167 3.95 21.14 17.73
N GLN A 168 3.30 19.97 17.69
CA GLN A 168 3.82 18.67 18.14
C GLN A 168 3.59 17.61 17.04
N CYS A 169 3.78 18.01 15.78
CA CYS A 169 3.54 17.13 14.65
C CYS A 169 4.77 16.28 14.34
N ASP A 170 4.78 15.08 14.92
CA ASP A 170 5.81 14.07 14.79
C ASP A 170 5.22 12.65 14.89
N ALA A 171 6.09 11.67 14.70
CA ALA A 171 5.76 10.25 14.74
C ALA A 171 5.35 9.74 16.13
N GLN A 172 5.54 10.52 17.20
CA GLN A 172 5.17 10.14 18.56
C GLN A 172 3.79 10.67 18.95
N ASN A 173 3.21 11.63 18.23
CA ASN A 173 1.92 12.23 18.55
C ASN A 173 0.73 11.26 18.29
N PRO A 174 0.03 10.78 19.34
CA PRO A 174 -1.04 9.80 19.20
C PRO A 174 -2.42 10.42 18.89
N ARG A 175 -2.52 11.75 18.80
CA ARG A 175 -3.80 12.47 18.59
C ARG A 175 -4.20 12.63 17.13
N VAL A 176 -3.30 12.28 16.22
CA VAL A 176 -3.52 12.22 14.76
C VAL A 176 -3.16 10.83 14.25
N LEU A 177 -3.77 10.42 13.14
CA LEU A 177 -3.50 9.15 12.49
C LEU A 177 -2.10 9.09 11.89
N PHE A 178 -1.60 10.22 11.35
CA PHE A 178 -0.26 10.39 10.81
C PHE A 178 0.26 11.84 10.91
N ASP A 179 1.57 12.02 10.81
CA ASP A 179 2.25 13.32 10.83
C ASP A 179 2.83 13.72 9.46
N VAL A 180 2.67 14.98 9.05
CA VAL A 180 3.35 15.55 7.87
C VAL A 180 4.53 16.41 8.33
N ARG A 181 5.76 16.03 8.02
CA ARG A 181 6.96 16.69 8.57
C ARG A 181 8.16 16.78 7.61
N PRO A 182 9.07 17.77 7.80
CA PRO A 182 10.30 17.84 7.02
C PRO A 182 11.29 16.76 7.45
N VAL A 183 12.08 16.28 6.48
CA VAL A 183 13.27 15.45 6.70
C VAL A 183 14.46 16.02 5.92
N ASN A 184 15.60 15.34 5.93
CA ASN A 184 16.69 15.62 5.00
C ASN A 184 17.18 14.29 4.40
N ALA A 185 16.55 13.89 3.29
CA ALA A 185 16.96 12.75 2.47
C ALA A 185 18.08 13.15 1.48
N GLY A 186 18.48 14.42 1.43
CA GLY A 186 19.49 14.91 0.51
C GLY A 186 19.08 14.80 -0.96
N GLY A 187 17.76 14.89 -1.23
CA GLY A 187 17.18 14.69 -2.56
C GLY A 187 17.19 13.24 -3.05
N GLN A 188 17.28 12.24 -2.17
CA GLN A 188 17.09 10.83 -2.55
C GLN A 188 15.65 10.51 -2.97
N PHE A 189 14.70 11.18 -2.33
CA PHE A 189 13.30 11.30 -2.73
C PHE A 189 12.83 12.74 -2.56
N LEU A 190 11.67 13.05 -3.12
CA LEU A 190 11.00 14.36 -2.98
C LEU A 190 10.10 14.36 -1.74
N ALA A 191 9.27 13.33 -1.60
CA ALA A 191 8.56 12.99 -0.38
C ALA A 191 8.56 11.46 -0.22
N ALA A 192 7.97 10.97 0.87
CA ALA A 192 7.73 9.56 1.09
C ALA A 192 6.59 9.37 2.11
N ALA A 193 5.74 8.37 1.89
CA ALA A 193 4.61 8.03 2.75
C ALA A 193 4.69 6.62 3.34
N PHE A 194 3.69 6.29 4.14
CA PHE A 194 3.50 5.03 4.86
C PHE A 194 2.28 4.28 4.29
N PHE A 195 2.12 3.00 4.61
CA PHE A 195 0.91 2.23 4.24
C PHE A 195 -0.05 2.07 5.43
N PRO A 196 -1.37 1.90 5.24
CA PRO A 196 -2.36 1.86 6.33
C PRO A 196 -2.06 0.89 7.49
N ASN A 197 -1.37 -0.22 7.19
CA ASN A 197 -0.96 -1.23 8.16
C ASN A 197 0.30 -0.89 8.98
N ASP A 198 1.01 0.20 8.66
CA ASP A 198 2.10 0.67 9.50
C ASP A 198 1.57 1.10 10.88
N PRO A 199 2.24 0.74 11.99
CA PRO A 199 1.84 1.20 13.32
C PRO A 199 2.05 2.72 13.43
N ARG A 200 1.32 3.41 14.33
CA ARG A 200 1.32 4.88 14.39
C ARG A 200 2.71 5.52 14.39
N ALA A 201 3.68 4.93 15.10
CA ALA A 201 5.07 5.40 15.18
C ALA A 201 5.81 5.43 13.83
N ASP A 202 5.29 4.74 12.82
CA ASP A 202 5.81 4.67 11.48
C ASP A 202 4.94 5.44 10.46
N ARG A 203 3.76 5.92 10.85
CA ARG A 203 2.86 6.67 9.97
C ARG A 203 3.23 8.15 9.87
N SER A 204 4.23 8.45 9.05
CA SER A 204 4.64 9.82 8.70
C SER A 204 4.66 10.00 7.19
N LEU A 205 4.13 11.12 6.69
CA LEU A 205 4.42 11.64 5.35
C LEU A 205 5.59 12.62 5.50
N VAL A 206 6.73 12.28 4.92
CA VAL A 206 7.96 13.06 5.05
C VAL A 206 8.28 13.81 3.76
N ILE A 207 8.73 15.07 3.87
CA ILE A 207 9.02 15.92 2.71
C ILE A 207 10.48 16.39 2.77
N ASP A 208 11.24 16.18 1.69
CA ASP A 208 12.61 16.66 1.54
C ASP A 208 12.66 18.12 1.03
N PRO A 209 13.66 18.94 1.44
CA PRO A 209 13.83 20.31 0.96
C PRO A 209 13.95 20.49 -0.56
N SER A 210 14.29 19.43 -1.32
CA SER A 210 14.29 19.44 -2.80
C SER A 210 12.90 19.62 -3.42
N SER A 211 11.83 19.21 -2.74
CA SER A 211 10.43 19.42 -3.17
C SER A 211 9.99 20.89 -3.24
N PHE A 212 10.79 21.80 -2.66
CA PHE A 212 10.59 23.26 -2.77
C PHE A 212 11.54 23.92 -3.78
N GLN A 213 12.27 23.13 -4.57
CA GLN A 213 13.26 23.57 -5.58
C GLN A 213 12.90 23.09 -6.99
N LEU A 214 11.65 22.68 -7.19
CA LEU A 214 11.09 22.28 -8.49
C LEU A 214 11.13 23.45 -9.49
N ASP A 215 11.23 23.14 -10.79
CA ASP A 215 11.14 24.16 -11.84
C ASP A 215 9.75 24.84 -11.79
N PRO A 216 9.65 26.16 -11.57
CA PRO A 216 8.37 26.87 -11.53
C PRO A 216 7.63 26.90 -12.89
N ASN A 217 8.28 26.49 -13.98
CA ASN A 217 7.66 26.29 -15.30
C ASN A 217 7.40 24.80 -15.61
N GLY A 218 7.84 23.90 -14.72
CA GLY A 218 7.59 22.47 -14.81
C GLY A 218 6.15 22.12 -14.43
N LYS A 219 5.71 20.92 -14.84
CA LYS A 219 4.39 20.38 -14.45
C LYS A 219 4.38 19.77 -13.06
N LEU A 220 5.53 19.27 -12.59
CA LEU A 220 5.65 18.69 -11.25
C LEU A 220 5.55 19.80 -10.20
N THR A 221 4.63 19.61 -9.26
CA THR A 221 4.37 20.54 -8.16
C THR A 221 4.38 19.78 -6.84
N LEU A 222 4.57 20.50 -5.73
CA LEU A 222 4.42 19.92 -4.39
C LEU A 222 3.06 19.22 -4.23
N ARG A 223 1.97 19.80 -4.76
CA ARG A 223 0.64 19.17 -4.76
C ARG A 223 0.61 17.84 -5.50
N GLY A 224 1.25 17.75 -6.67
CA GLY A 224 1.32 16.52 -7.43
C GLY A 224 2.05 15.42 -6.65
N ILE A 225 3.19 15.76 -6.06
CA ILE A 225 3.97 14.86 -5.20
C ILE A 225 3.12 14.42 -4.00
N LEU A 226 2.52 15.35 -3.25
CA LEU A 226 1.69 15.01 -2.09
C LEU A 226 0.46 14.16 -2.47
N ARG A 227 -0.11 14.34 -3.67
CA ARG A 227 -1.21 13.50 -4.16
C ARG A 227 -0.77 12.05 -4.38
N HIS A 228 0.42 11.85 -4.94
CA HIS A 228 1.04 10.54 -5.08
C HIS A 228 1.30 9.90 -3.70
N GLU A 229 1.96 10.62 -2.79
CA GLU A 229 2.21 10.14 -1.42
C GLU A 229 0.92 9.75 -0.68
N LEU A 230 -0.13 10.57 -0.82
CA LEU A 230 -1.44 10.29 -0.22
C LEU A 230 -2.06 9.00 -0.79
N GLY A 231 -1.76 8.63 -2.04
CA GLY A 231 -2.10 7.33 -2.61
C GLY A 231 -1.56 6.15 -1.78
N HIS A 232 -0.30 6.21 -1.34
CA HIS A 232 0.26 5.23 -0.41
C HIS A 232 -0.45 5.24 0.95
N THR A 233 -0.77 6.42 1.48
CA THR A 233 -1.48 6.54 2.77
C THR A 233 -2.89 5.93 2.77
N ILE A 234 -3.44 5.62 1.59
CA ILE A 234 -4.73 4.92 1.41
C ILE A 234 -4.57 3.52 0.78
N GLY A 235 -3.35 2.96 0.80
CA GLY A 235 -3.05 1.59 0.38
C GLY A 235 -2.62 1.42 -1.07
N GLY A 236 -2.67 2.48 -1.88
CA GLY A 236 -2.23 2.46 -3.28
C GLY A 236 -0.73 2.17 -3.39
N ARG A 237 -0.36 1.27 -4.29
CA ARG A 237 1.01 0.86 -4.60
C ARG A 237 1.48 1.50 -5.89
N HIS A 238 2.79 1.53 -6.08
CA HIS A 238 3.38 1.99 -7.32
C HIS A 238 2.86 1.21 -8.52
N GLU A 239 2.52 1.94 -9.58
CA GLU A 239 2.02 1.39 -10.83
C GLU A 239 3.08 0.52 -11.54
N HIS A 240 4.35 0.86 -11.33
CA HIS A 240 5.50 0.20 -11.94
C HIS A 240 5.92 -1.11 -11.25
N THR A 241 5.29 -1.50 -10.13
CA THR A 241 5.56 -2.80 -9.50
C THR A 241 5.05 -3.98 -10.34
N ARG A 242 4.32 -3.69 -11.43
CA ARG A 242 3.67 -4.69 -12.28
C ARG A 242 4.47 -5.03 -13.54
N PRO A 243 4.29 -6.23 -14.11
CA PRO A 243 5.02 -6.67 -15.30
C PRO A 243 4.89 -5.75 -16.52
N GLU A 244 3.73 -5.10 -16.67
CA GLU A 244 3.34 -4.33 -17.86
C GLU A 244 4.19 -3.06 -18.03
N ALA A 245 4.72 -2.52 -16.92
CA ALA A 245 5.69 -1.44 -16.96
C ALA A 245 7.00 -1.85 -17.68
N GLY A 246 7.31 -3.15 -17.70
CA GLY A 246 8.45 -3.72 -18.43
C GLY A 246 9.82 -3.25 -17.93
N THR A 247 9.88 -2.48 -16.84
CA THR A 247 11.10 -2.03 -16.15
C THR A 247 10.75 -1.52 -14.75
N CYS A 248 11.74 -1.53 -13.85
CA CYS A 248 11.55 -1.46 -12.40
C CYS A 248 10.70 -2.63 -11.85
N PHE A 249 10.97 -3.04 -10.62
CA PHE A 249 10.18 -4.02 -9.89
C PHE A 249 10.42 -3.79 -8.40
N GLU A 250 9.36 -3.81 -7.61
CA GLU A 250 9.42 -3.55 -6.16
C GLU A 250 9.23 -4.84 -5.36
N ASP A 251 8.06 -5.44 -5.47
CA ASP A 251 7.68 -6.72 -4.86
C ASP A 251 6.37 -7.28 -5.49
N ALA A 252 5.89 -8.40 -4.95
CA ALA A 252 4.63 -9.04 -5.33
C ALA A 252 3.52 -8.89 -4.25
N ASN A 253 3.70 -8.01 -3.26
CA ASN A 253 2.76 -7.82 -2.15
C ASN A 253 1.63 -6.86 -2.51
N TRP A 254 0.93 -7.15 -3.60
CA TRP A 254 -0.15 -6.33 -4.13
C TRP A 254 -1.21 -7.14 -4.89
N ARG A 255 -2.40 -6.57 -5.06
CA ARG A 255 -3.39 -6.99 -6.07
C ARG A 255 -3.86 -5.79 -6.87
N GLY A 256 -4.36 -5.99 -8.08
CA GLY A 256 -5.03 -4.93 -8.82
C GLY A 256 -6.50 -4.71 -8.44
N VAL A 257 -6.99 -3.49 -8.71
CA VAL A 257 -8.35 -2.96 -8.62
C VAL A 257 -8.91 -2.48 -9.99
N THR A 258 -8.11 -1.86 -10.88
CA THR A 258 -8.48 -1.43 -12.26
C THR A 258 -7.66 -2.10 -13.37
N ASP A 259 -7.47 -1.48 -14.55
CA ASP A 259 -6.40 -1.86 -15.53
C ASP A 259 -5.10 -1.05 -15.32
N TYR A 260 -4.00 -1.41 -16.01
CA TYR A 260 -2.71 -0.72 -15.93
C TYR A 260 -2.75 0.63 -16.64
N ASP A 261 -2.18 1.62 -15.96
CA ASP A 261 -2.18 2.99 -16.43
C ASP A 261 -0.77 3.58 -16.35
N ALA A 262 -0.06 3.53 -17.47
CA ALA A 262 1.21 4.24 -17.62
C ALA A 262 1.12 5.76 -17.29
N PHE A 263 -0.09 6.33 -17.23
CA PHE A 263 -0.35 7.72 -16.86
C PHE A 263 -0.80 7.91 -15.40
N SER A 264 -0.94 6.83 -14.62
CA SER A 264 -1.37 6.85 -13.20
C SER A 264 -0.58 7.86 -12.39
N VAL A 265 -1.25 8.49 -11.42
CA VAL A 265 -0.60 9.25 -10.35
C VAL A 265 0.47 8.42 -9.63
N MET A 266 0.30 7.09 -9.53
CA MET A 266 1.24 6.17 -8.88
C MET A 266 2.37 5.68 -9.80
N HIS A 267 2.52 6.24 -11.01
CA HIS A 267 3.57 5.83 -11.95
C HIS A 267 4.80 6.75 -11.96
N TYR A 268 5.98 6.13 -11.90
CA TYR A 268 7.27 6.79 -12.07
C TYR A 268 7.71 6.87 -13.55
N PRO A 269 8.08 8.05 -14.11
CA PRO A 269 8.57 8.20 -15.49
C PRO A 269 9.85 7.43 -15.79
N GLN A 270 10.76 7.35 -14.82
CA GLN A 270 11.99 6.54 -14.92
C GLN A 270 11.71 5.03 -15.00
N CYS A 271 10.46 4.62 -14.77
CA CYS A 271 10.00 3.23 -14.86
C CYS A 271 9.03 2.99 -16.02
N ASN A 272 9.09 3.79 -17.10
CA ASN A 272 8.15 3.81 -18.24
C ASN A 272 6.78 4.47 -18.00
N GLY A 273 6.65 5.29 -16.94
CA GLY A 273 5.49 6.17 -16.78
C GLY A 273 5.40 7.20 -17.92
N LEU A 274 4.25 7.25 -18.59
CA LEU A 274 3.92 8.18 -19.67
C LEU A 274 3.12 9.40 -19.19
N GLY A 275 2.77 9.46 -17.91
CA GLY A 275 2.16 10.61 -17.26
C GLY A 275 2.95 11.90 -17.49
N ASP A 276 2.26 13.03 -17.63
CA ASP A 276 2.89 14.32 -17.99
C ASP A 276 3.65 14.99 -16.82
N TRP A 277 3.91 14.24 -15.76
CA TRP A 277 4.58 14.63 -14.52
C TRP A 277 3.86 15.71 -13.69
N SER A 278 2.58 16.00 -14.00
CA SER A 278 1.71 16.78 -13.09
C SER A 278 1.19 15.96 -11.90
N LEU A 279 1.31 14.62 -11.97
CA LEU A 279 0.78 13.66 -10.99
C LEU A 279 -0.72 13.90 -10.71
N ALA A 280 -1.50 14.15 -11.76
CA ALA A 280 -2.96 14.19 -11.71
C ALA A 280 -3.54 12.77 -11.66
N LEU A 281 -4.69 12.59 -11.00
CA LEU A 281 -5.43 11.32 -11.04
C LEU A 281 -5.94 11.06 -12.46
N THR A 282 -5.80 9.83 -12.95
CA THR A 282 -6.49 9.35 -14.15
C THR A 282 -7.88 8.82 -13.81
N ALA A 283 -8.70 8.51 -14.82
CA ALA A 283 -10.00 7.87 -14.61
C ALA A 283 -9.89 6.49 -13.92
N ARG A 284 -8.75 5.81 -14.06
CA ARG A 284 -8.43 4.55 -13.38
C ARG A 284 -8.08 4.80 -11.93
N ASP A 285 -7.16 5.72 -11.63
CA ASP A 285 -6.86 6.11 -10.24
C ASP A 285 -8.13 6.47 -9.47
N MET A 286 -9.00 7.29 -10.07
CA MET A 286 -10.28 7.74 -9.48
C MET A 286 -11.28 6.59 -9.30
N SER A 287 -11.44 5.71 -10.28
CA SER A 287 -12.39 4.60 -10.17
C SER A 287 -11.88 3.54 -9.19
N GLY A 288 -10.59 3.21 -9.22
CA GLY A 288 -9.96 2.21 -8.36
C GLY A 288 -10.09 2.55 -6.88
N VAL A 289 -9.71 3.77 -6.48
CA VAL A 289 -9.88 4.23 -5.09
C VAL A 289 -11.35 4.25 -4.67
N ALA A 290 -12.27 4.64 -5.56
CA ALA A 290 -13.70 4.62 -5.29
C ALA A 290 -14.27 3.18 -5.21
N CYS A 291 -13.70 2.21 -5.93
CA CYS A 291 -14.03 0.80 -5.79
C CYS A 291 -13.55 0.19 -4.46
N LEU A 292 -12.41 0.66 -3.92
CA LEU A 292 -11.90 0.25 -2.61
C LEU A 292 -12.73 0.83 -1.45
N TYR A 293 -12.97 2.15 -1.46
CA TYR A 293 -13.54 2.86 -0.32
C TYR A 293 -15.04 3.14 -0.43
N GLY A 294 -15.61 3.07 -1.64
CA GLY A 294 -16.91 3.63 -1.98
C GLY A 294 -16.77 4.96 -2.72
N ALA A 295 -17.78 5.33 -3.53
CA ALA A 295 -17.77 6.57 -4.30
C ALA A 295 -18.12 7.79 -3.43
N ALA A 296 -17.40 8.89 -3.65
CA ALA A 296 -17.74 10.19 -3.07
C ALA A 296 -19.13 10.69 -3.59
N PRO A 297 -19.85 11.54 -2.82
CA PRO A 297 -21.12 12.12 -3.25
C PRO A 297 -21.02 12.86 -4.58
N GLY A 298 -21.66 12.32 -5.62
CA GLY A 298 -21.66 12.89 -6.98
C GLY A 298 -20.57 12.36 -7.91
N PHE A 299 -19.61 11.58 -7.40
CA PHE A 299 -18.74 10.75 -8.25
C PHE A 299 -19.51 9.50 -8.71
N GLN A 300 -19.12 8.96 -9.87
CA GLN A 300 -19.67 7.71 -10.41
C GLN A 300 -18.50 6.80 -10.79
N ILE A 301 -18.46 5.62 -10.19
CA ILE A 301 -17.47 4.58 -10.50
C ILE A 301 -17.71 4.11 -11.94
N ASP A 302 -16.67 4.11 -12.76
CA ASP A 302 -16.73 3.42 -14.04
C ASP A 302 -16.62 1.91 -13.78
N THR A 303 -17.78 1.23 -13.81
CA THR A 303 -17.85 -0.21 -13.58
C THR A 303 -17.29 -1.06 -14.73
N ALA A 304 -16.80 -0.44 -15.81
CA ALA A 304 -15.96 -1.11 -16.80
C ALA A 304 -14.48 -1.10 -16.38
N LEU A 305 -14.05 -0.15 -15.53
CA LEU A 305 -12.68 -0.05 -15.03
C LEU A 305 -12.47 -0.81 -13.72
N CYS A 306 -13.47 -0.94 -12.83
CA CYS A 306 -13.37 -1.77 -11.63
C CYS A 306 -14.74 -2.23 -11.12
N GLN A 307 -14.78 -3.33 -10.37
CA GLN A 307 -16.00 -3.77 -9.69
C GLN A 307 -15.99 -3.27 -8.24
N PRO A 308 -16.96 -2.42 -7.83
CA PRO A 308 -17.08 -2.01 -6.44
C PRO A 308 -17.50 -3.19 -5.54
N ALA A 309 -17.23 -3.06 -4.25
CA ALA A 309 -17.69 -3.99 -3.22
C ALA A 309 -19.18 -4.35 -3.36
N GLY A 310 -19.50 -5.65 -3.21
CA GLY A 310 -20.87 -6.15 -3.24
C GLY A 310 -21.74 -5.49 -2.17
N GLY A 311 -22.68 -4.64 -2.60
CA GLY A 311 -23.55 -3.82 -1.74
C GLY A 311 -24.66 -4.57 -1.00
N GLY A 312 -24.37 -5.78 -0.50
CA GLY A 312 -25.29 -6.54 0.35
C GLY A 312 -25.40 -5.94 1.76
N THR A 313 -26.46 -6.29 2.48
CA THR A 313 -26.58 -5.93 3.91
C THR A 313 -25.76 -6.92 4.74
N PRO A 314 -24.81 -6.48 5.59
CA PRO A 314 -24.06 -7.38 6.45
C PRO A 314 -24.97 -8.11 7.43
N GLY A 315 -24.92 -9.44 7.40
CA GLY A 315 -25.54 -10.30 8.39
C GLY A 315 -24.66 -10.41 9.64
N VAL A 316 -25.26 -10.27 10.82
CA VAL A 316 -24.58 -10.47 12.11
C VAL A 316 -25.01 -11.81 12.72
N GLN A 317 -24.05 -12.64 13.08
CA GLN A 317 -24.24 -13.94 13.72
C GLN A 317 -23.50 -13.96 15.06
N ASN A 318 -24.25 -14.21 16.15
CA ASN A 318 -23.67 -14.44 17.47
C ASN A 318 -23.55 -15.95 17.70
N LEU A 319 -22.36 -16.44 18.03
CA LEU A 319 -22.03 -17.85 18.14
C LEU A 319 -21.42 -18.16 19.50
N GLY A 320 -21.68 -19.38 19.98
CA GLY A 320 -21.23 -19.86 21.28
C GLY A 320 -22.25 -19.64 22.42
N PRO A 321 -21.82 -19.66 23.68
CA PRO A 321 -20.44 -19.81 24.12
C PRO A 321 -19.85 -21.17 23.74
N PHE A 322 -18.55 -21.18 23.44
CA PHE A 322 -17.74 -22.36 23.13
C PHE A 322 -16.69 -22.58 24.23
N ASP A 323 -16.20 -23.82 24.33
CA ASP A 323 -15.05 -24.21 25.15
C ASP A 323 -14.01 -24.84 24.23
N VAL A 324 -12.76 -24.35 24.23
CA VAL A 324 -11.63 -24.93 23.48
C VAL A 324 -10.58 -25.45 24.46
N ALA A 325 -10.04 -26.65 24.21
CA ALA A 325 -8.98 -27.21 25.03
C ALA A 325 -7.62 -26.57 24.72
N ALA A 326 -6.69 -26.64 25.67
CA ALA A 326 -5.30 -26.24 25.42
C ALA A 326 -4.71 -27.09 24.27
N VAL A 327 -3.96 -26.44 23.37
CA VAL A 327 -3.38 -26.95 22.11
C VAL A 327 -4.37 -27.50 21.07
N GLU A 328 -5.69 -27.34 21.27
CA GLU A 328 -6.71 -27.67 20.28
C GLU A 328 -6.87 -26.49 19.30
N LEU A 329 -6.92 -26.78 17.99
CA LEU A 329 -7.41 -25.85 16.97
C LEU A 329 -8.83 -26.27 16.56
N MET A 330 -9.82 -25.65 17.20
CA MET A 330 -11.24 -25.87 16.92
C MET A 330 -11.64 -25.13 15.64
N GLN A 331 -12.31 -25.81 14.72
CA GLN A 331 -12.92 -25.17 13.55
C GLN A 331 -14.35 -24.75 13.91
N ILE A 332 -14.67 -23.45 13.75
CA ILE A 332 -15.98 -22.89 14.11
C ILE A 332 -16.95 -23.04 12.94
N GLY A 333 -16.54 -22.65 11.73
CA GLY A 333 -17.38 -22.70 10.55
C GLY A 333 -16.86 -21.87 9.38
N ALA A 334 -17.54 -22.01 8.24
CA ALA A 334 -17.36 -21.20 7.05
C ALA A 334 -18.51 -20.19 6.94
N PHE A 335 -18.18 -18.96 6.54
CA PHE A 335 -19.12 -17.87 6.31
C PHE A 335 -18.98 -17.43 4.86
N ASP A 336 -20.09 -17.45 4.12
CA ASP A 336 -20.10 -16.92 2.75
C ASP A 336 -19.85 -15.41 2.79
N VAL A 337 -18.98 -14.94 1.91
CA VAL A 337 -18.56 -13.55 1.81
C VAL A 337 -18.60 -13.06 0.37
N ALA A 338 -19.11 -11.85 0.17
CA ALA A 338 -19.08 -11.16 -1.11
C ALA A 338 -17.72 -10.43 -1.29
N PRO A 339 -17.11 -10.50 -2.48
CA PRO A 339 -15.98 -9.68 -2.85
C PRO A 339 -16.17 -8.18 -2.55
N GLY A 340 -15.14 -7.57 -1.96
CA GLY A 340 -15.07 -6.21 -1.46
C GLY A 340 -15.92 -5.91 -0.22
N SER A 341 -16.75 -6.84 0.26
CA SER A 341 -17.55 -6.61 1.46
C SER A 341 -16.71 -6.76 2.74
N ARG A 342 -17.09 -6.05 3.81
CA ARG A 342 -16.43 -6.17 5.10
C ARG A 342 -16.73 -7.52 5.77
N PHE A 343 -15.69 -8.23 6.19
CA PHE A 343 -15.77 -9.38 7.08
C PHE A 343 -15.15 -9.04 8.43
N ARG A 344 -15.90 -9.26 9.52
CA ARG A 344 -15.44 -8.96 10.88
C ARG A 344 -15.82 -10.08 11.83
N VAL A 345 -14.87 -10.53 12.65
CA VAL A 345 -15.09 -11.50 13.72
C VAL A 345 -14.50 -10.92 15.00
N VAL A 346 -15.36 -10.70 16.00
CA VAL A 346 -14.96 -10.30 17.36
C VAL A 346 -15.12 -11.50 18.27
N MET A 347 -14.05 -11.89 18.95
CA MET A 347 -14.05 -12.87 20.03
C MET A 347 -14.06 -12.16 21.38
N ARG A 348 -14.90 -12.66 22.29
CA ARG A 348 -15.02 -12.18 23.68
C ARG A 348 -14.87 -13.34 24.65
N GLY A 349 -14.16 -13.11 25.75
CA GLY A 349 -14.01 -14.06 26.83
C GLY A 349 -15.30 -14.22 27.66
N GLU A 350 -15.59 -15.46 28.06
CA GLU A 350 -16.77 -15.79 28.86
C GLU A 350 -16.40 -16.21 30.28
N GLY A 351 -16.95 -15.49 31.28
CA GLY A 351 -16.74 -15.74 32.71
C GLY A 351 -15.49 -15.08 33.30
N ASP A 352 -15.25 -15.31 34.59
CA ASP A 352 -14.21 -14.60 35.37
C ASP A 352 -12.76 -15.02 35.03
N ALA A 353 -12.59 -16.12 34.30
CA ALA A 353 -11.31 -16.66 33.87
C ALA A 353 -11.45 -17.30 32.48
N PRO A 354 -11.55 -16.49 31.40
CA PRO A 354 -11.91 -16.97 30.07
C PRO A 354 -10.78 -17.73 29.34
N GLY A 355 -9.59 -17.81 29.94
CA GLY A 355 -8.41 -18.46 29.35
C GLY A 355 -7.73 -17.60 28.28
N ASP A 356 -7.03 -18.29 27.39
CA ASP A 356 -6.22 -17.70 26.31
C ASP A 356 -6.50 -18.44 24.97
N PRO A 357 -7.72 -18.29 24.41
CA PRO A 357 -8.04 -18.69 23.05
C PRO A 357 -7.59 -17.62 22.03
N ASP A 358 -6.98 -18.04 20.93
CA ASP A 358 -6.55 -17.21 19.80
C ASP A 358 -7.50 -17.39 18.60
N LEU A 359 -7.84 -16.30 17.90
CA LEU A 359 -8.65 -16.32 16.69
C LEU A 359 -7.79 -16.57 15.44
N TYR A 360 -8.28 -17.42 14.53
CA TYR A 360 -7.69 -17.64 13.21
C TYR A 360 -8.77 -17.53 12.13
N VAL A 361 -8.47 -16.81 11.06
CA VAL A 361 -9.34 -16.68 9.88
C VAL A 361 -8.54 -16.98 8.61
N LYS A 362 -9.13 -17.76 7.71
CA LYS A 362 -8.59 -18.06 6.37
C LYS A 362 -9.70 -17.99 5.32
N LEU A 363 -9.43 -17.32 4.21
CA LEU A 363 -10.27 -17.21 3.04
C LEU A 363 -10.06 -18.40 2.10
N ASP A 364 -11.17 -18.95 1.62
CA ASP A 364 -11.31 -20.12 0.73
C ASP A 364 -10.46 -21.36 1.13
N GLY A 365 -10.16 -21.51 2.43
CA GLY A 365 -9.37 -22.62 2.97
C GLY A 365 -9.49 -22.70 4.49
N LEU A 366 -9.17 -23.85 5.09
CA LEU A 366 -9.20 -24.00 6.55
C LEU A 366 -7.96 -23.32 7.19
N PRO A 367 -8.13 -22.52 8.25
CA PRO A 367 -7.00 -21.95 8.98
C PRO A 367 -6.15 -23.04 9.64
N SER A 368 -4.84 -22.78 9.71
CA SER A 368 -3.85 -23.61 10.40
C SER A 368 -2.82 -22.74 11.14
N PHE A 369 -1.92 -23.37 11.91
CA PHE A 369 -0.82 -22.65 12.60
C PHE A 369 0.18 -21.96 11.65
N ALA A 370 0.24 -22.37 10.39
CA ALA A 370 1.21 -21.89 9.40
C ALA A 370 0.55 -21.20 8.18
N ASP A 371 -0.77 -21.24 8.08
CA ASP A 371 -1.55 -20.70 6.95
C ASP A 371 -2.85 -20.09 7.48
N TYR A 372 -2.92 -18.76 7.45
CA TYR A 372 -4.01 -17.92 7.94
C TYR A 372 -3.88 -16.54 7.28
N ASP A 373 -5.01 -15.86 7.06
CA ASP A 373 -5.03 -14.50 6.50
C ASP A 373 -5.16 -13.45 7.60
N CYS A 374 -5.88 -13.77 8.69
CA CYS A 374 -5.93 -12.95 9.90
C CYS A 374 -5.81 -13.81 11.17
N ARG A 375 -4.99 -13.35 12.10
CA ARG A 375 -4.72 -13.97 13.41
C ARG A 375 -4.15 -12.91 14.37
N PRO A 376 -4.97 -12.29 15.23
CA PRO A 376 -4.55 -11.22 16.13
C PRO A 376 -3.51 -11.66 17.16
N TYR A 377 -3.71 -12.83 17.79
CA TYR A 377 -2.77 -13.45 18.73
C TYR A 377 -2.40 -12.53 19.93
N ASN A 378 -3.45 -11.95 20.53
CA ASN A 378 -3.38 -11.11 21.72
C ASN A 378 -3.20 -11.96 22.99
N THR A 379 -2.82 -11.33 24.11
CA THR A 379 -2.92 -12.00 25.41
C THR A 379 -4.36 -11.96 25.93
N GLY A 380 -4.97 -13.12 26.08
CA GLY A 380 -6.33 -13.34 26.59
C GLY A 380 -7.38 -13.40 25.48
N ALA A 381 -8.58 -13.87 25.86
CA ALA A 381 -9.71 -14.20 24.97
C ALA A 381 -10.36 -13.05 24.16
N GLU A 382 -9.71 -11.90 24.03
CA GLU A 382 -10.24 -10.68 23.43
C GLU A 382 -9.52 -10.40 22.09
N GLU A 383 -10.09 -10.92 21.01
CA GLU A 383 -9.51 -10.82 19.66
C GLU A 383 -10.48 -10.26 18.63
N GLU A 384 -9.94 -9.63 17.59
CA GLU A 384 -10.73 -9.09 16.49
C GLU A 384 -10.00 -9.24 15.15
N CYS A 385 -10.62 -9.94 14.21
CA CYS A 385 -10.29 -9.85 12.80
C CYS A 385 -11.29 -8.92 12.11
N ASP A 386 -10.81 -7.91 11.39
CA ASP A 386 -11.64 -6.93 10.70
C ASP A 386 -10.95 -6.53 9.40
N PHE A 387 -11.49 -6.94 8.26
CA PHE A 387 -10.90 -6.70 6.94
C PHE A 387 -11.97 -6.67 5.86
N ASP A 388 -11.67 -6.01 4.74
CA ASP A 388 -12.50 -6.08 3.54
C ASP A 388 -12.07 -7.29 2.69
N VAL A 389 -13.05 -8.04 2.18
CA VAL A 389 -12.87 -9.34 1.53
C VAL A 389 -12.26 -9.11 0.14
N PRO A 390 -11.07 -9.68 -0.18
CA PRO A 390 -10.44 -9.46 -1.48
C PRO A 390 -11.29 -9.94 -2.66
N GLN A 391 -11.02 -9.41 -3.86
CA GLN A 391 -11.68 -9.85 -5.08
C GLN A 391 -11.39 -11.33 -5.38
N GLY A 392 -12.39 -12.03 -5.93
CA GLY A 392 -12.32 -13.47 -6.21
C GLY A 392 -12.45 -14.40 -4.99
N ARG A 393 -12.67 -13.86 -3.79
CA ARG A 393 -12.89 -14.62 -2.55
C ARG A 393 -14.37 -14.86 -2.29
N SER A 394 -14.71 -16.02 -1.73
CA SER A 394 -16.11 -16.46 -1.58
C SER A 394 -16.47 -16.95 -0.18
N GLN A 395 -15.50 -17.45 0.59
CA GLN A 395 -15.73 -17.94 1.95
C GLN A 395 -14.64 -17.47 2.91
N ALA A 396 -15.04 -17.10 4.12
CA ALA A 396 -14.15 -16.88 5.26
C ALA A 396 -14.38 -18.00 6.29
N LEU A 397 -13.34 -18.78 6.58
CA LEU A 397 -13.37 -19.89 7.52
C LEU A 397 -12.70 -19.46 8.83
N VAL A 398 -13.40 -19.67 9.93
CA VAL A 398 -12.99 -19.26 11.26
C VAL A 398 -12.62 -20.49 12.09
N GLY A 399 -11.45 -20.45 12.70
CA GLY A 399 -11.00 -21.37 13.74
C GLY A 399 -10.56 -20.62 14.99
N VAL A 400 -10.49 -21.33 16.11
CA VAL A 400 -9.99 -20.81 17.38
C VAL A 400 -9.03 -21.83 17.98
N HIS A 401 -7.84 -21.39 18.36
CA HIS A 401 -6.84 -22.21 19.02
C HIS A 401 -6.81 -21.93 20.52
N GLY A 402 -6.81 -22.96 21.37
CA GLY A 402 -6.54 -22.75 22.80
C GLY A 402 -5.05 -22.68 23.09
N TYR A 403 -4.41 -21.49 23.08
CA TYR A 403 -3.05 -21.35 23.63
C TYR A 403 -3.02 -21.81 25.10
N SER A 404 -4.07 -21.44 25.84
CA SER A 404 -4.55 -22.21 26.99
C SER A 404 -6.03 -22.56 26.82
N ALA A 405 -6.55 -23.48 27.63
CA ALA A 405 -7.97 -23.82 27.58
C ALA A 405 -8.82 -22.59 27.90
N GLY A 406 -9.82 -22.32 27.08
CA GLY A 406 -10.57 -21.07 27.14
C GLY A 406 -12.04 -21.20 26.78
N ARG A 407 -12.83 -20.22 27.23
CA ARG A 407 -14.28 -20.12 27.01
C ARG A 407 -14.60 -18.76 26.40
N PHE A 408 -15.30 -18.76 25.28
CA PHE A 408 -15.50 -17.55 24.48
C PHE A 408 -16.82 -17.55 23.72
N SER A 409 -17.24 -16.38 23.27
CA SER A 409 -18.30 -16.20 22.27
C SER A 409 -17.76 -15.38 21.08
N LEU A 410 -18.40 -15.54 19.92
CA LEU A 410 -18.02 -14.84 18.68
C LEU A 410 -19.18 -14.00 18.15
N THR A 411 -18.87 -12.78 17.70
CA THR A 411 -19.76 -11.97 16.86
C THR A 411 -19.16 -11.89 15.46
N VAL A 412 -19.78 -12.60 14.51
CA VAL A 412 -19.37 -12.60 13.09
C VAL A 412 -20.28 -11.65 12.31
N THR A 413 -19.69 -10.71 11.57
CA THR A 413 -20.36 -9.83 10.61
C THR A 413 -19.84 -10.16 9.23
N ALA A 414 -20.71 -10.62 8.34
CA ALA A 414 -20.36 -11.04 6.98
C ALA A 414 -21.47 -10.65 6.01
N THR A 415 -21.12 -10.30 4.77
CA THR A 415 -22.10 -10.03 3.72
C THR A 415 -22.03 -11.17 2.72
N GLY A 416 -23.10 -11.95 2.56
CA GLY A 416 -23.16 -13.02 1.56
C GLY A 416 -23.22 -12.48 0.12
N PRO A 417 -22.93 -13.33 -0.89
CA PRO A 417 -22.99 -12.99 -2.31
C PRO A 417 -24.41 -12.69 -2.83
#